data_AF-A0A3N5XXU7-F1
#
_entry.id   AF-A0A3N5XXU7-F1
#
_cell.length_a   1.000
_cell.length_b   1.000
_cell.length_c   1.000
_cell.angle_alpha   90.00
_cell.angle_beta   90.00
_cell.angle_gamma   90.00
#
_symmetry.space_group_name_H-M   'P 1'
#
loop_
_entity.id
_entity.type
_entity.pdbx_description
1 polymer ?
#
loop_
_entity_poly.entity_id
_entity_poly.type
_entity_poly.pdbx_seq_one_letter_code
_entity_poly.pdbx_strand_id
1 'polypeptide(L)'
;VYVGQRPALDEAGFKAAYEAAMVKFEAVRRLTEQMHPDKCHLVTTPDGVRKTVRTEKRAIMIGIENGYPIGNDLSLIGKYYDLGARYITLSHSGHNQICDSSGPEQPMHGGLSEFGKRVVTEMNRLGMMIDVSHVSEKTFWDVIKSSKAPIIASHSGCMALSPHDRNLTDEQLRALARNGGVVQIVALGSFLKPDSPERRQALAALRQELGFQRTGRQDRQAMSAEQREQMEKLFEVYQERMKEVDARYPTADLKVFVDHIDHAIKVAGIDHVGIGTDFDGGGGIRGFNDHSEALNVTVELLRRGYSGKQIRKIWGENLLRVWRQVEKAGERLR
;
A
#
# COMPACT_ATOMS: atom_id res chain seq x y z
N VAL A 1 -4.93 8.22 0.19
CA VAL A 1 -6.20 8.40 0.94
C VAL A 1 -6.51 7.11 1.67
N TYR A 2 -5.96 6.93 2.87
CA TYR A 2 -6.30 5.78 3.70
C TYR A 2 -7.52 6.10 4.57
N VAL A 3 -8.46 5.16 4.67
CA VAL A 3 -9.60 5.26 5.57
C VAL A 3 -9.77 3.94 6.33
N GLY A 4 -9.79 4.03 7.66
CA GLY A 4 -10.11 2.89 8.50
C GLY A 4 -11.59 2.51 8.36
N GLN A 5 -11.93 1.29 8.76
CA GLN A 5 -13.31 0.81 8.78
C GLN A 5 -13.79 0.52 10.20
N ARG A 6 -15.11 0.57 10.39
CA ARG A 6 -15.77 0.04 11.59
C ARG A 6 -15.97 -1.49 11.44
N PRO A 7 -16.22 -2.22 12.54
CA PRO A 7 -16.46 -3.66 12.45
C PRO A 7 -17.74 -3.97 11.67
N ALA A 8 -18.78 -3.15 11.90
CA ALA A 8 -20.04 -3.25 11.19
C ALA A 8 -19.91 -2.72 9.75
N LEU A 9 -20.49 -3.47 8.82
CA LEU A 9 -20.65 -3.10 7.41
C LEU A 9 -22.02 -2.44 7.22
N ASP A 10 -22.22 -1.27 7.83
CA ASP A 10 -23.50 -0.55 7.85
C ASP A 10 -23.39 0.85 7.23
N GLU A 11 -24.55 1.44 6.93
CA GLU A 11 -24.64 2.76 6.29
C GLU A 11 -23.95 3.87 7.11
N ALA A 12 -24.03 3.79 8.45
CA ALA A 12 -23.40 4.77 9.33
C ALA A 12 -21.86 4.70 9.24
N GLY A 13 -21.29 3.49 9.21
CA GLY A 13 -19.86 3.26 9.01
C GLY A 13 -19.39 3.70 7.63
N PHE A 14 -20.14 3.36 6.58
CA PHE A 14 -19.83 3.81 5.22
C PHE A 14 -19.88 5.33 5.08
N LYS A 15 -20.90 5.99 5.63
CA LYS A 15 -21.03 7.45 5.61
C LYS A 15 -19.85 8.13 6.32
N ALA A 16 -19.51 7.68 7.52
CA ALA A 16 -18.37 8.22 8.27
C ALA A 16 -17.04 8.01 7.53
N ALA A 17 -16.86 6.86 6.88
CA ALA A 17 -15.67 6.57 6.08
C ALA A 17 -15.61 7.44 4.82
N TYR A 18 -16.74 7.65 4.14
CA TYR A 18 -16.85 8.57 3.01
C TYR A 18 -16.46 10.00 3.42
N GLU A 19 -17.02 10.52 4.51
CA GLU A 19 -16.68 11.87 5.01
C GLU A 19 -15.18 11.99 5.33
N ALA A 20 -14.61 10.97 5.99
CA ALA A 20 -13.19 10.91 6.28
C ALA A 20 -12.30 10.75 5.03
N ALA A 21 -12.80 10.16 3.94
CA ALA A 21 -12.13 10.12 2.65
C ALA A 21 -12.10 11.52 2.03
N MET A 22 -13.25 12.20 2.01
CA MET A 22 -13.39 13.53 1.40
C MET A 22 -12.50 14.58 2.07
N VAL A 23 -12.34 14.54 3.41
CA VAL A 23 -11.38 15.41 4.11
C VAL A 23 -9.95 15.22 3.59
N LYS A 24 -9.54 13.99 3.26
CA LYS A 24 -8.19 13.72 2.75
C LYS A 24 -8.02 14.10 1.28
N PHE A 25 -9.05 13.92 0.46
CA PHE A 25 -9.06 14.46 -0.91
C PHE A 25 -8.89 15.98 -0.89
N GLU A 26 -9.62 16.68 -0.03
CA GLU A 26 -9.51 18.13 0.12
C GLU A 26 -8.14 18.54 0.64
N ALA A 27 -7.56 17.81 1.59
CA ALA A 27 -6.21 18.07 2.09
C ALA A 27 -5.15 17.95 0.98
N VAL A 28 -5.23 16.92 0.13
CA VAL A 28 -4.30 16.78 -1.02
C VAL A 28 -4.48 17.92 -2.00
N ARG A 29 -5.72 18.30 -2.35
CA ARG A 29 -5.96 19.44 -3.24
C ARG A 29 -5.45 20.75 -2.67
N ARG A 30 -5.74 21.04 -1.41
CA ARG A 30 -5.22 22.22 -0.70
C ARG A 30 -3.70 22.26 -0.72
N LEU A 31 -3.04 21.12 -0.48
CA LEU A 31 -1.58 21.01 -0.56
C LEU A 31 -1.06 21.42 -1.96
N THR A 32 -1.63 20.84 -3.01
CA THR A 32 -1.12 20.99 -4.39
C THR A 32 -1.56 22.26 -5.10
N GLU A 33 -2.72 22.80 -4.74
CA GLU A 33 -3.34 23.94 -5.45
C GLU A 33 -3.17 25.25 -4.70
N GLN A 34 -3.06 25.23 -3.37
CA GLN A 34 -3.06 26.45 -2.55
C GLN A 34 -1.78 26.63 -1.73
N MET A 35 -1.31 25.60 -1.03
CA MET A 35 -0.18 25.73 -0.10
C MET A 35 1.17 25.71 -0.81
N HIS A 36 1.35 24.79 -1.76
CA HIS A 36 2.62 24.56 -2.44
C HIS A 36 2.50 24.34 -3.97
N PRO A 37 1.73 25.16 -4.71
CA PRO A 37 1.58 25.01 -6.17
C PRO A 37 2.89 25.23 -6.95
N ASP A 38 3.87 25.88 -6.34
CA ASP A 38 5.23 26.06 -6.83
C ASP A 38 6.09 24.80 -6.67
N LYS A 39 5.80 23.93 -5.69
CA LYS A 39 6.63 22.75 -5.36
C LYS A 39 6.04 21.42 -5.83
N CYS A 40 4.71 21.32 -5.92
CA CYS A 40 4.06 20.06 -6.27
C CYS A 40 2.83 20.27 -7.16
N HIS A 41 2.38 19.18 -7.80
CA HIS A 41 1.21 19.19 -8.67
C HIS A 41 0.46 17.87 -8.54
N LEU A 42 -0.86 17.93 -8.40
CA LEU A 42 -1.73 16.76 -8.49
C LEU A 42 -1.75 16.27 -9.94
N VAL A 43 -1.33 15.03 -10.16
CA VAL A 43 -1.26 14.40 -11.48
C VAL A 43 -2.19 13.21 -11.57
N THR A 44 -2.82 13.08 -12.72
CA THR A 44 -3.87 12.10 -12.98
C THR A 44 -3.65 11.31 -14.26
N THR A 45 -2.46 11.40 -14.85
CA THR A 45 -2.02 10.57 -15.98
C THR A 45 -0.53 10.24 -15.89
N PRO A 46 -0.05 9.15 -16.51
CA PRO A 46 1.37 8.82 -16.58
C PRO A 46 2.22 9.92 -17.24
N ASP A 47 1.68 10.59 -18.27
CA ASP A 47 2.39 11.66 -18.96
C ASP A 47 2.43 12.94 -18.12
N GLY A 48 1.38 13.18 -17.31
CA GLY A 48 1.35 14.24 -16.30
C GLY A 48 2.46 14.08 -15.27
N VAL A 49 2.74 12.85 -14.82
CA VAL A 49 3.90 12.56 -13.93
C VAL A 49 5.20 13.03 -14.58
N ARG A 50 5.46 12.61 -15.82
CA ARG A 50 6.70 12.96 -16.54
C ARG A 50 6.84 14.47 -16.75
N LYS A 51 5.75 15.13 -17.15
CA LYS A 51 5.73 16.57 -17.39
C LYS A 51 6.04 17.33 -16.11
N THR A 52 5.43 16.94 -14.99
CA THR A 52 5.65 17.58 -13.69
C THR A 52 7.07 17.41 -13.18
N VAL A 53 7.66 16.20 -13.29
CA VAL A 53 9.03 15.98 -12.79
C VAL A 53 10.07 16.78 -13.61
N ARG A 54 9.83 17.01 -14.91
CA ARG A 54 10.69 17.86 -15.76
C ARG A 54 10.69 19.33 -15.37
N THR A 55 9.70 19.80 -14.60
CA THR A 55 9.65 21.17 -14.08
C THR A 55 10.19 21.26 -12.65
N GLU A 56 10.92 20.24 -12.19
CA GLU A 56 11.48 20.11 -10.84
C GLU A 56 10.43 20.05 -9.70
N LYS A 57 9.15 20.01 -10.06
CA LYS A 57 8.03 19.84 -9.13
C LYS A 57 7.81 18.38 -8.77
N ARG A 58 7.24 18.13 -7.60
CA ARG A 58 6.80 16.80 -7.16
C ARG A 58 5.44 16.45 -7.78
N ALA A 59 5.38 15.28 -8.40
CA ALA A 59 4.13 14.71 -8.91
C ALA A 59 3.38 13.99 -7.77
N ILE A 60 2.21 14.50 -7.39
CA ILE A 60 1.35 13.92 -6.35
C ILE A 60 0.25 13.12 -7.03
N MET A 61 0.11 11.85 -6.67
CA MET A 61 -0.93 10.96 -7.17
C MET A 61 -1.82 10.54 -6.01
N ILE A 62 -3.09 10.26 -6.29
CA ILE A 62 -4.02 9.78 -5.26
C ILE A 62 -4.32 8.30 -5.48
N GLY A 63 -4.07 7.52 -4.44
CA GLY A 63 -4.62 6.18 -4.26
C GLY A 63 -5.52 6.13 -3.05
N ILE A 64 -6.54 5.28 -3.08
CA ILE A 64 -7.38 5.00 -1.91
C ILE A 64 -6.94 3.65 -1.34
N GLU A 65 -6.57 3.66 -0.07
CA GLU A 65 -6.26 2.43 0.66
C GLU A 65 -7.45 2.08 1.55
N ASN A 66 -7.99 0.86 1.35
CA ASN A 66 -9.31 0.39 1.75
C ASN A 66 -10.46 0.89 0.87
N GLY A 67 -11.14 -0.04 0.17
CA GLY A 67 -12.33 0.26 -0.61
C GLY A 67 -13.59 0.50 0.23
N TYR A 68 -13.55 0.27 1.55
CA TYR A 68 -14.68 0.48 2.47
C TYR A 68 -15.48 1.79 2.26
N PRO A 69 -14.87 2.97 1.99
CA PRO A 69 -15.59 4.23 1.78
C PRO A 69 -16.50 4.29 0.55
N ILE A 70 -16.51 3.29 -0.35
CA ILE A 70 -17.50 3.23 -1.43
C ILE A 70 -18.87 2.73 -0.91
N GLY A 71 -18.93 2.16 0.30
CA GLY A 71 -20.13 1.51 0.82
C GLY A 71 -20.69 0.50 -0.19
N ASN A 72 -21.99 0.58 -0.45
CA ASN A 72 -22.67 -0.24 -1.47
C ASN A 72 -22.97 0.55 -2.76
N ASP A 73 -22.36 1.73 -2.95
CA ASP A 73 -22.62 2.63 -4.06
C ASP A 73 -21.44 2.66 -5.06
N LEU A 74 -21.64 2.03 -6.21
CA LEU A 74 -20.63 1.98 -7.29
C LEU A 74 -20.30 3.36 -7.87
N SER A 75 -21.23 4.32 -7.79
CA SER A 75 -21.02 5.66 -8.36
C SER A 75 -19.88 6.42 -7.66
N LEU A 76 -19.58 6.05 -6.41
CA LEU A 76 -18.46 6.63 -5.66
C LEU A 76 -17.09 6.30 -6.27
N ILE A 77 -16.96 5.19 -7.01
CA ILE A 77 -15.71 4.88 -7.73
C ILE A 77 -15.46 5.95 -8.80
N GLY A 78 -16.49 6.30 -9.59
CA GLY A 78 -16.43 7.37 -10.57
C GLY A 78 -16.13 8.73 -9.93
N LYS A 79 -16.83 9.05 -8.83
CA LYS A 79 -16.58 10.29 -8.07
C LYS A 79 -15.13 10.39 -7.59
N TYR A 80 -14.58 9.33 -7.02
CA TYR A 80 -13.19 9.33 -6.55
C TYR A 80 -12.20 9.43 -7.71
N TYR A 81 -12.51 8.81 -8.86
CA TYR A 81 -11.72 8.97 -10.08
C TYR A 81 -11.67 10.42 -10.55
N ASP A 82 -12.81 11.12 -10.54
CA ASP A 82 -12.92 12.53 -10.93
C ASP A 82 -12.19 13.46 -9.94
N LEU A 83 -12.15 13.09 -8.65
CA LEU A 83 -11.33 13.76 -7.63
C LEU A 83 -9.83 13.45 -7.75
N GLY A 84 -9.42 12.66 -8.74
CA GLY A 84 -8.02 12.39 -9.07
C GLY A 84 -7.47 11.06 -8.57
N ALA A 85 -8.28 10.21 -7.93
CA ALA A 85 -7.84 8.87 -7.53
C ALA A 85 -7.57 7.98 -8.75
N ARG A 86 -6.49 7.20 -8.70
CA ARG A 86 -6.05 6.34 -9.81
C ARG A 86 -5.86 4.87 -9.45
N TYR A 87 -5.91 4.55 -8.16
CA TYR A 87 -6.07 3.18 -7.69
C TYR A 87 -6.95 3.10 -6.43
N ILE A 88 -7.55 1.93 -6.21
CA ILE A 88 -8.19 1.55 -4.94
C ILE A 88 -7.64 0.19 -4.51
N THR A 89 -7.13 0.13 -3.27
CA THR A 89 -6.85 -1.12 -2.56
C THR A 89 -8.15 -1.70 -2.04
N LEU A 90 -8.52 -2.91 -2.47
CA LEU A 90 -9.87 -3.43 -2.24
C LEU A 90 -10.23 -3.60 -0.77
N SER A 91 -9.27 -3.96 0.09
CA SER A 91 -9.42 -4.05 1.54
C SER A 91 -8.20 -3.45 2.26
N HIS A 92 -8.25 -3.43 3.59
CA HIS A 92 -7.10 -3.18 4.46
C HIS A 92 -6.97 -4.38 5.42
N SER A 93 -6.69 -4.17 6.71
CA SER A 93 -6.53 -5.24 7.71
C SER A 93 -7.78 -6.06 8.05
N GLY A 94 -8.97 -5.70 7.57
CA GLY A 94 -10.22 -6.41 7.85
C GLY A 94 -11.06 -6.64 6.59
N HIS A 95 -11.91 -7.67 6.60
CA HIS A 95 -12.88 -7.88 5.52
C HIS A 95 -13.81 -6.69 5.40
N ASN A 96 -14.25 -6.40 4.19
CA ASN A 96 -15.25 -5.36 3.94
C ASN A 96 -16.32 -5.88 2.97
N GLN A 97 -17.24 -5.01 2.56
CA GLN A 97 -18.33 -5.36 1.64
C GLN A 97 -17.85 -5.79 0.24
N ILE A 98 -16.58 -5.54 -0.09
CA ILE A 98 -15.98 -5.84 -1.38
C ILE A 98 -15.33 -7.22 -1.36
N CYS A 99 -14.53 -7.51 -0.32
CA CYS A 99 -13.69 -8.70 -0.32
C CYS A 99 -13.14 -9.09 1.05
N ASP A 100 -12.55 -10.28 1.08
CA ASP A 100 -11.77 -10.76 2.21
C ASP A 100 -10.37 -10.12 2.27
N SER A 101 -9.97 -9.68 3.46
CA SER A 101 -8.60 -9.29 3.79
C SER A 101 -7.73 -10.50 4.15
N SER A 102 -6.42 -10.37 4.03
CA SER A 102 -5.44 -11.36 4.47
C SER A 102 -5.25 -11.42 6.00
N GLY A 103 -5.79 -10.44 6.75
CA GLY A 103 -5.57 -10.33 8.19
C GLY A 103 -6.38 -11.32 9.01
N PRO A 104 -7.72 -11.38 8.87
CA PRO A 104 -8.54 -12.29 9.66
C PRO A 104 -8.47 -13.73 9.15
N GLU A 105 -8.52 -14.70 10.06
CA GLU A 105 -8.40 -16.14 9.74
C GLU A 105 -9.64 -16.71 9.04
N GLN A 106 -10.84 -16.30 9.49
CA GLN A 106 -12.10 -16.86 8.98
C GLN A 106 -12.62 -16.00 7.84
N PRO A 107 -12.85 -16.56 6.64
CA PRO A 107 -13.33 -15.79 5.50
C PRO A 107 -14.76 -15.29 5.72
N MET A 108 -15.07 -14.10 5.17
CA MET A 108 -16.42 -13.56 5.13
C MET A 108 -17.13 -13.90 3.81
N HIS A 109 -16.42 -13.80 2.68
CA HIS A 109 -16.99 -13.99 1.34
C HIS A 109 -16.44 -15.21 0.60
N GLY A 110 -15.29 -15.74 1.04
CA GLY A 110 -14.52 -16.71 0.26
C GLY A 110 -13.83 -16.07 -0.95
N GLY A 111 -13.33 -14.84 -0.80
CA GLY A 111 -12.65 -14.07 -1.85
C GLY A 111 -13.30 -12.72 -2.16
N LEU A 112 -13.73 -12.50 -3.40
CA LEU A 112 -14.57 -11.35 -3.78
C LEU A 112 -16.04 -11.63 -3.45
N SER A 113 -16.74 -10.66 -2.87
CA SER A 113 -18.20 -10.69 -2.79
C SER A 113 -18.85 -10.46 -4.17
N GLU A 114 -20.16 -10.70 -4.30
CA GLU A 114 -20.89 -10.33 -5.53
C GLU A 114 -20.82 -8.83 -5.82
N PHE A 115 -20.86 -8.00 -4.78
CA PHE A 115 -20.63 -6.56 -4.93
C PHE A 115 -19.19 -6.29 -5.40
N GLY A 116 -18.19 -6.97 -4.85
CA GLY A 116 -16.79 -6.80 -5.22
C GLY A 116 -16.49 -7.16 -6.68
N LYS A 117 -17.17 -8.15 -7.25
CA LYS A 117 -17.09 -8.43 -8.70
C LYS A 117 -17.57 -7.25 -9.56
N ARG A 118 -18.62 -6.55 -9.11
CA ARG A 118 -19.10 -5.33 -9.78
C ARG A 118 -18.11 -4.17 -9.60
N VAL A 119 -17.48 -4.05 -8.43
CA VAL A 119 -16.41 -3.07 -8.18
C VAL A 119 -15.23 -3.28 -9.13
N VAL A 120 -14.75 -4.51 -9.29
CA VAL A 120 -13.68 -4.85 -10.24
C VAL A 120 -14.07 -4.46 -11.67
N THR A 121 -15.29 -4.78 -12.09
CA THR A 121 -15.81 -4.41 -13.41
C THR A 121 -15.82 -2.90 -13.61
N GLU A 122 -16.32 -2.14 -12.63
CA GLU A 122 -16.40 -0.68 -12.73
C GLU A 122 -15.02 -0.02 -12.74
N MET A 123 -14.08 -0.51 -11.91
CA MET A 123 -12.70 -0.04 -11.93
C MET A 123 -12.04 -0.28 -13.29
N ASN A 124 -12.24 -1.45 -13.89
CA ASN A 124 -11.75 -1.72 -15.25
C ASN A 124 -12.38 -0.78 -16.30
N ARG A 125 -13.70 -0.57 -16.27
CA ARG A 125 -14.42 0.34 -17.18
C ARG A 125 -13.91 1.79 -17.08
N LEU A 126 -13.62 2.24 -15.86
CA LEU A 126 -13.12 3.59 -15.63
C LEU A 126 -11.65 3.77 -16.04
N GLY A 127 -10.86 2.69 -16.04
CA GLY A 127 -9.40 2.79 -16.13
C GLY A 127 -8.76 3.10 -14.78
N MET A 128 -9.35 2.62 -13.70
CA MET A 128 -8.80 2.70 -12.34
C MET A 128 -7.99 1.43 -12.01
N MET A 129 -6.77 1.59 -11.51
CA MET A 129 -5.93 0.46 -11.14
C MET A 129 -6.53 -0.27 -9.93
N ILE A 130 -6.61 -1.60 -10.02
CA ILE A 130 -7.02 -2.45 -8.92
C ILE A 130 -5.80 -2.82 -8.12
N ASP A 131 -5.77 -2.44 -6.84
CA ASP A 131 -4.69 -2.79 -5.93
C ASP A 131 -5.07 -3.97 -5.03
N VAL A 132 -4.22 -5.00 -5.05
CA VAL A 132 -4.39 -6.26 -4.32
C VAL A 132 -3.43 -6.40 -3.14
N SER A 133 -2.71 -5.35 -2.74
CA SER A 133 -2.16 -5.33 -1.39
C SER A 133 -3.32 -5.42 -0.36
N HIS A 134 -3.09 -6.03 0.80
CA HIS A 134 -4.09 -6.32 1.88
C HIS A 134 -5.09 -7.45 1.64
N VAL A 135 -5.36 -7.82 0.40
CA VAL A 135 -6.41 -8.81 0.13
C VAL A 135 -5.97 -10.23 0.47
N SER A 136 -6.94 -11.09 0.82
CA SER A 136 -6.68 -12.52 1.01
C SER A 136 -6.16 -13.18 -0.27
N GLU A 137 -5.48 -14.32 -0.15
CA GLU A 137 -5.03 -15.08 -1.32
C GLU A 137 -6.19 -15.43 -2.27
N LYS A 138 -7.34 -15.85 -1.73
CA LYS A 138 -8.51 -16.18 -2.53
C LYS A 138 -9.06 -14.95 -3.28
N THR A 139 -9.08 -13.79 -2.64
CA THR A 139 -9.45 -12.52 -3.28
C THR A 139 -8.48 -12.17 -4.41
N PHE A 140 -7.17 -12.33 -4.21
CA PHE A 140 -6.17 -12.11 -5.25
C PHE A 140 -6.49 -12.93 -6.51
N TRP A 141 -6.77 -14.23 -6.34
CA TRP A 141 -7.07 -15.13 -7.45
C TRP A 141 -8.39 -14.78 -8.15
N ASP A 142 -9.42 -14.38 -7.39
CA ASP A 142 -10.68 -13.91 -7.97
C ASP A 142 -10.49 -12.63 -8.79
N VAL A 143 -9.63 -11.71 -8.34
CA VAL A 143 -9.28 -10.50 -9.08
C VAL A 143 -8.50 -10.83 -10.36
N ILE A 144 -7.51 -11.74 -10.30
CA ILE A 144 -6.78 -12.21 -11.50
C ILE A 144 -7.74 -12.80 -12.53
N LYS A 145 -8.73 -13.58 -12.09
CA LYS A 145 -9.72 -14.19 -12.97
C LYS A 145 -10.68 -13.17 -13.59
N SER A 146 -11.03 -12.13 -12.84
CA SER A 146 -12.10 -11.20 -13.22
C SER A 146 -11.59 -9.96 -13.97
N SER A 147 -10.40 -9.47 -13.63
CA SER A 147 -9.87 -8.23 -14.19
C SER A 147 -9.56 -8.33 -15.68
N LYS A 148 -9.98 -7.30 -16.43
CA LYS A 148 -9.71 -7.10 -17.87
C LYS A 148 -8.53 -6.15 -18.13
N ALA A 149 -7.91 -5.65 -17.06
CA ALA A 149 -6.76 -4.76 -17.08
C ALA A 149 -5.65 -5.29 -16.14
N PRO A 150 -4.40 -4.83 -16.31
CA PRO A 150 -3.33 -5.09 -15.36
C PRO A 150 -3.68 -4.65 -13.93
N ILE A 151 -3.28 -5.44 -12.93
CA ILE A 151 -3.44 -5.13 -11.51
C ILE A 151 -2.12 -4.66 -10.89
N ILE A 152 -2.20 -4.06 -9.70
CA ILE A 152 -1.02 -3.72 -8.91
C ILE A 152 -1.08 -4.36 -7.54
N ALA A 153 0.08 -4.61 -6.92
CA ALA A 153 0.20 -4.72 -5.47
C ALA A 153 1.06 -3.55 -5.02
N SER A 154 0.45 -2.53 -4.40
CA SER A 154 1.10 -1.24 -4.16
C SER A 154 2.12 -1.24 -3.02
N HIS A 155 2.09 -2.24 -2.14
CA HIS A 155 3.03 -2.48 -1.05
C HIS A 155 2.91 -3.91 -0.51
N SER A 156 3.71 -4.82 -1.05
CA SER A 156 3.76 -6.23 -0.61
C SER A 156 5.17 -6.79 -0.70
N GLY A 157 5.50 -7.75 0.18
CA GLY A 157 6.77 -8.49 0.11
C GLY A 157 6.63 -9.85 -0.59
N CYS A 158 7.62 -10.72 -0.35
CA CYS A 158 7.72 -12.03 -0.98
C CYS A 158 7.63 -13.12 0.08
N MET A 159 6.60 -13.97 -0.01
CA MET A 159 6.31 -15.02 0.98
C MET A 159 7.46 -16.02 1.10
N ALA A 160 8.17 -16.29 0.00
CA ALA A 160 9.29 -17.22 -0.05
C ALA A 160 10.48 -16.79 0.82
N LEU A 161 10.64 -15.49 1.09
CA LEU A 161 11.72 -14.96 1.94
C LEU A 161 11.24 -14.67 3.36
N SER A 162 9.98 -14.27 3.51
CA SER A 162 9.37 -13.95 4.80
C SER A 162 7.91 -14.44 4.81
N PRO A 163 7.60 -15.54 5.52
CA PRO A 163 6.26 -16.10 5.57
C PRO A 163 5.34 -15.19 6.40
N HIS A 164 4.55 -14.38 5.70
CA HIS A 164 3.60 -13.45 6.29
C HIS A 164 2.42 -13.29 5.33
N ASP A 165 1.18 -13.31 5.85
CA ASP A 165 -0.06 -13.18 5.06
C ASP A 165 -0.17 -11.87 4.26
N ARG A 166 0.73 -10.90 4.50
CA ARG A 166 0.79 -9.64 3.78
C ARG A 166 1.66 -9.71 2.52
N ASN A 167 2.40 -10.80 2.34
CA ASN A 167 3.31 -11.04 1.23
C ASN A 167 2.67 -11.94 0.16
N LEU A 168 3.16 -11.80 -1.07
CA LEU A 168 2.69 -12.61 -2.19
C LEU A 168 3.52 -13.90 -2.32
N THR A 169 2.85 -15.00 -2.64
CA THR A 169 3.50 -16.25 -3.05
C THR A 169 4.15 -16.09 -4.43
N ASP A 170 5.10 -16.97 -4.76
CA ASP A 170 5.71 -16.98 -6.09
C ASP A 170 4.68 -17.23 -7.20
N GLU A 171 3.64 -18.00 -6.91
CA GLU A 171 2.56 -18.25 -7.87
C GLU A 171 1.74 -16.97 -8.14
N GLN A 172 1.42 -16.22 -7.09
CA GLN A 172 0.76 -14.92 -7.21
C GLN A 172 1.65 -13.92 -7.98
N LEU A 173 2.96 -13.86 -7.69
CA LEU A 173 3.91 -13.02 -8.41
C LEU A 173 3.94 -13.34 -9.92
N ARG A 174 4.01 -14.63 -10.29
CA ARG A 174 3.95 -15.05 -11.70
C ARG A 174 2.59 -14.73 -12.35
N ALA A 175 1.49 -14.90 -11.62
CA ALA A 175 0.16 -14.60 -12.13
C ALA A 175 -0.04 -13.10 -12.38
N LEU A 176 0.41 -12.25 -11.44
CA LEU A 176 0.43 -10.81 -11.58
C LEU A 176 1.28 -10.39 -12.79
N ALA A 177 2.45 -11.01 -12.99
CA ALA A 177 3.28 -10.75 -14.17
C ALA A 177 2.58 -11.12 -15.48
N ARG A 178 1.95 -12.30 -15.56
CA ARG A 178 1.17 -12.74 -16.73
C ARG A 178 -0.03 -11.84 -17.03
N ASN A 179 -0.65 -11.28 -16.00
CA ASN A 179 -1.72 -10.28 -16.13
C ASN A 179 -1.21 -8.91 -16.65
N GLY A 180 0.11 -8.70 -16.68
CA GLY A 180 0.74 -7.44 -17.07
C GLY A 180 0.97 -6.48 -15.90
N GLY A 181 0.69 -6.90 -14.67
CA GLY A 181 0.70 -6.07 -13.47
C GLY A 181 2.09 -5.69 -12.94
N VAL A 182 2.13 -5.04 -11.78
CA VAL A 182 3.39 -4.72 -11.07
C VAL A 182 3.23 -4.91 -9.55
N VAL A 183 4.19 -5.56 -8.91
CA VAL A 183 4.34 -5.57 -7.45
C VAL A 183 5.31 -4.46 -7.05
N GLN A 184 4.92 -3.64 -6.08
CA GLN A 184 5.77 -2.64 -5.47
C GLN A 184 6.27 -3.22 -4.14
N ILE A 185 7.57 -3.55 -4.06
CA ILE A 185 8.15 -4.18 -2.88
C ILE A 185 8.16 -3.19 -1.73
N VAL A 186 7.67 -3.64 -0.57
CA VAL A 186 7.46 -2.80 0.61
C VAL A 186 8.64 -2.77 1.55
N ALA A 187 8.96 -1.58 2.05
CA ALA A 187 10.05 -1.33 2.98
C ALA A 187 9.57 -1.45 4.45
N LEU A 188 8.82 -2.51 4.79
CA LEU A 188 8.26 -2.71 6.12
C LEU A 188 8.89 -3.92 6.81
N GLY A 189 9.60 -3.68 7.91
CA GLY A 189 10.50 -4.66 8.52
C GLY A 189 9.85 -6.02 8.84
N SER A 190 8.67 -6.01 9.49
CA SER A 190 7.97 -7.25 9.84
C SER A 190 7.45 -8.04 8.64
N PHE A 191 7.32 -7.42 7.46
CA PHE A 191 6.96 -8.13 6.22
C PHE A 191 8.21 -8.68 5.52
N LEU A 192 9.37 -8.05 5.69
CA LEU A 192 10.62 -8.44 5.04
C LEU A 192 11.41 -9.49 5.80
N LYS A 193 11.29 -9.54 7.13
CA LYS A 193 12.02 -10.49 7.96
C LYS A 193 11.22 -10.83 9.21
N PRO A 194 10.99 -12.12 9.49
CA PRO A 194 10.43 -12.53 10.77
C PRO A 194 11.34 -12.10 11.93
N ASP A 195 10.75 -11.56 12.99
CA ASP A 195 11.51 -11.26 14.20
C ASP A 195 12.06 -12.57 14.81
N SER A 196 13.31 -12.55 15.25
CA SER A 196 13.91 -13.64 16.04
C SER A 196 13.14 -13.84 17.37
N PRO A 197 13.15 -15.05 17.96
CA PRO A 197 12.53 -15.30 19.27
C PRO A 197 12.95 -14.28 20.35
N GLU A 198 14.23 -13.93 20.40
CA GLU A 198 14.82 -13.00 21.38
C GLU A 198 14.26 -11.59 21.21
N ARG A 199 14.19 -11.12 19.97
CA ARG A 199 13.54 -9.84 19.62
C ARG A 199 12.07 -9.83 20.03
N ARG A 200 11.31 -10.89 19.74
CA ARG A 200 9.89 -10.97 20.14
C ARG A 200 9.73 -10.90 21.65
N GLN A 201 10.59 -11.60 22.41
CA GLN A 201 10.60 -11.55 23.86
C GLN A 201 10.95 -10.16 24.38
N ALA A 202 11.97 -9.50 23.80
CA ALA A 202 12.36 -8.14 24.17
C ALA A 202 11.25 -7.12 23.91
N LEU A 203 10.58 -7.20 22.75
CA LEU A 203 9.44 -6.35 22.43
C LEU A 203 8.23 -6.62 23.34
N ALA A 204 7.98 -7.88 23.71
CA ALA A 204 6.92 -8.22 24.66
C ALA A 204 7.21 -7.63 26.05
N ALA A 205 8.45 -7.80 26.55
CA ALA A 205 8.89 -7.24 27.82
C ALA A 205 8.81 -5.71 27.82
N LEU A 206 9.27 -5.04 26.75
CA LEU A 206 9.20 -3.58 26.63
C LEU A 206 7.75 -3.07 26.65
N ARG A 207 6.85 -3.75 25.92
CA ARG A 207 5.41 -3.41 25.93
C ARG A 207 4.80 -3.56 27.32
N GLN A 208 5.16 -4.64 28.03
CA GLN A 208 4.70 -4.87 29.39
C GLN A 208 5.25 -3.81 30.36
N GLU A 209 6.55 -3.48 30.27
CA GLU A 209 7.21 -2.45 31.09
C GLU A 209 6.55 -1.08 30.93
N LEU A 210 6.30 -0.66 29.69
CA LEU A 210 5.71 0.64 29.39
C LEU A 210 4.18 0.68 29.53
N GLY A 211 3.53 -0.46 29.81
CA GLY A 211 2.07 -0.58 29.71
C GLY A 211 1.55 -0.26 28.30
N PHE A 212 2.39 -0.40 27.27
CA PHE A 212 2.03 -0.10 25.90
C PHE A 212 1.29 -1.28 25.28
N GLN A 213 0.00 -1.10 25.08
CA GLN A 213 -0.80 -2.01 24.28
C GLN A 213 -0.96 -1.45 22.87
N ARG A 214 -0.79 -2.31 21.86
CA ARG A 214 -1.20 -1.97 20.50
C ARG A 214 -2.71 -1.82 20.49
N THR A 215 -3.17 -0.59 20.65
CA THR A 215 -4.57 -0.22 20.49
C THR A 215 -4.94 -0.29 19.02
N GLY A 216 -6.08 -0.93 18.74
CA GLY A 216 -6.67 -0.85 17.42
C GLY A 216 -7.02 0.60 17.10
N ARG A 217 -7.06 0.96 15.83
CA ARG A 217 -7.41 2.34 15.44
C ARG A 217 -8.82 2.75 15.88
N GLN A 218 -9.71 1.78 16.19
CA GLN A 218 -11.03 2.01 16.75
C GLN A 218 -10.98 2.50 18.21
N ASP A 219 -10.13 1.90 19.04
CA ASP A 219 -9.86 2.37 20.40
C ASP A 219 -9.35 3.81 20.34
N ARG A 220 -8.45 4.11 19.37
CA ARG A 220 -7.93 5.47 19.17
C ARG A 220 -8.99 6.49 18.74
N GLN A 221 -10.01 6.08 18.01
CA GLN A 221 -11.10 6.98 17.59
C GLN A 221 -12.09 7.25 18.74
N ALA A 222 -12.32 6.26 19.62
CA ALA A 222 -13.14 6.40 20.82
C ALA A 222 -12.44 7.22 21.93
N MET A 223 -11.12 7.36 21.87
CA MET A 223 -10.33 8.14 22.83
C MET A 223 -10.62 9.64 22.78
N SER A 224 -10.65 10.27 23.95
CA SER A 224 -10.64 11.72 24.12
C SER A 224 -9.34 12.33 23.58
N ALA A 225 -9.32 13.65 23.36
CA ALA A 225 -8.10 14.35 22.93
C ALA A 225 -6.94 14.14 23.92
N GLU A 226 -7.23 14.18 25.22
CA GLU A 226 -6.24 13.94 26.28
C GLU A 226 -5.70 12.50 26.25
N GLN A 227 -6.56 11.51 26.06
CA GLN A 227 -6.13 10.10 25.92
C GLN A 227 -5.27 9.88 24.68
N ARG A 228 -5.56 10.59 23.57
CA ARG A 228 -4.74 10.55 22.36
C ARG A 228 -3.36 11.16 22.59
N GLU A 229 -3.30 12.31 23.26
CA GLU A 229 -2.03 12.96 23.60
C GLU A 229 -1.17 12.08 24.53
N GLN A 230 -1.79 11.47 25.55
CA GLN A 230 -1.10 10.52 26.44
C GLN A 230 -0.57 9.31 25.66
N MET A 231 -1.36 8.76 24.74
CA MET A 231 -0.96 7.64 23.88
C MET A 231 0.17 8.03 22.92
N GLU A 232 0.14 9.24 22.35
CA GLU A 232 1.20 9.77 21.48
C GLU A 232 2.52 9.90 22.24
N LYS A 233 2.51 10.50 23.44
CA LYS A 233 3.69 10.58 24.31
C LYS A 233 4.23 9.20 24.67
N LEU A 234 3.34 8.25 25.02
CA LEU A 234 3.73 6.88 25.31
C LEU A 234 4.32 6.19 24.08
N PHE A 235 3.77 6.45 22.89
CA PHE A 235 4.27 5.92 21.63
C PHE A 235 5.65 6.48 21.30
N GLU A 236 5.92 7.76 21.55
CA GLU A 236 7.26 8.35 21.39
C GLU A 236 8.28 7.68 22.31
N VAL A 237 7.95 7.49 23.59
CA VAL A 237 8.81 6.76 24.54
C VAL A 237 9.04 5.32 24.08
N TYR A 238 7.98 4.64 23.63
CA TYR A 238 8.06 3.29 23.10
C TYR A 238 8.96 3.21 21.86
N GLN A 239 8.85 4.16 20.92
CA GLN A 239 9.70 4.23 19.73
C GLN A 239 11.17 4.48 20.09
N GLU A 240 11.45 5.36 21.04
CA GLU A 240 12.82 5.61 21.48
C GLU A 240 13.43 4.36 22.13
N ARG A 241 12.70 3.68 23.02
CA ARG A 241 13.15 2.42 23.65
C ARG A 241 13.24 1.27 22.66
N MET A 242 12.43 1.27 21.61
CA MET A 242 12.53 0.28 20.52
C MET A 242 13.87 0.35 19.81
N LYS A 243 14.50 1.54 19.69
CA LYS A 243 15.84 1.67 19.07
C LYS A 243 16.90 0.83 19.80
N GLU A 244 16.79 0.69 21.13
CA GLU A 244 17.69 -0.19 21.89
C GLU A 244 17.48 -1.67 21.55
N VAL A 245 16.22 -2.07 21.38
CA VAL A 245 15.87 -3.43 20.96
C VAL A 245 16.35 -3.68 19.53
N ASP A 246 16.21 -2.70 18.64
CA ASP A 246 16.69 -2.75 17.25
C ASP A 246 18.21 -2.85 17.17
N ALA A 247 18.93 -2.15 18.05
CA ALA A 247 20.38 -2.22 18.13
C ALA A 247 20.87 -3.60 18.60
N ARG A 248 20.19 -4.20 19.59
CA ARG A 248 20.55 -5.52 20.14
C ARG A 248 20.08 -6.68 19.27
N TYR A 249 18.91 -6.56 18.67
CA TYR A 249 18.27 -7.59 17.86
C TYR A 249 17.75 -6.99 16.53
N PRO A 250 18.62 -6.78 15.53
CA PRO A 250 18.25 -6.11 14.29
C PRO A 250 17.17 -6.82 13.48
N THR A 251 16.19 -6.05 13.00
CA THR A 251 15.16 -6.51 12.04
C THR A 251 15.67 -6.43 10.59
N ALA A 252 14.79 -6.32 9.60
CA ALA A 252 15.16 -6.11 8.21
C ALA A 252 15.91 -4.79 8.00
N ASP A 253 16.87 -4.80 7.08
CA ASP A 253 17.61 -3.63 6.63
C ASP A 253 17.58 -3.50 5.11
N LEU A 254 18.30 -2.50 4.58
CA LEU A 254 18.34 -2.22 3.15
C LEU A 254 18.71 -3.45 2.31
N LYS A 255 19.60 -4.33 2.79
CA LYS A 255 20.00 -5.50 2.02
C LYS A 255 18.85 -6.50 1.94
N VAL A 256 18.17 -6.76 3.05
CA VAL A 256 16.97 -7.61 3.09
C VAL A 256 15.88 -7.05 2.16
N PHE A 257 15.66 -5.74 2.17
CA PHE A 257 14.71 -5.11 1.25
C PHE A 257 15.06 -5.35 -0.23
N VAL A 258 16.34 -5.21 -0.61
CA VAL A 258 16.78 -5.47 -1.98
C VAL A 258 16.81 -6.97 -2.30
N ASP A 259 16.96 -7.87 -1.32
CA ASP A 259 16.79 -9.33 -1.52
C ASP A 259 15.36 -9.67 -1.97
N HIS A 260 14.36 -8.99 -1.42
CA HIS A 260 12.98 -9.11 -1.89
C HIS A 260 12.78 -8.59 -3.31
N ILE A 261 13.44 -7.48 -3.68
CA ILE A 261 13.44 -6.98 -5.06
C ILE A 261 14.07 -8.01 -6.01
N ASP A 262 15.22 -8.57 -5.66
CA ASP A 262 15.92 -9.59 -6.46
C ASP A 262 15.05 -10.84 -6.65
N HIS A 263 14.44 -11.34 -5.57
CA HIS A 263 13.56 -12.50 -5.64
C HIS A 263 12.33 -12.22 -6.50
N ALA A 264 11.66 -11.09 -6.31
CA ALA A 264 10.52 -10.71 -7.13
C ALA A 264 10.90 -10.59 -8.61
N ILE A 265 12.07 -10.03 -8.94
CA ILE A 265 12.56 -9.92 -10.32
C ILE A 265 12.85 -11.30 -10.90
N LYS A 266 13.43 -12.22 -10.12
CA LYS A 266 13.68 -13.61 -10.52
C LYS A 266 12.38 -14.35 -10.87
N VAL A 267 11.30 -14.08 -10.13
CA VAL A 267 10.02 -14.80 -10.28
C VAL A 267 9.09 -14.14 -11.31
N ALA A 268 8.93 -12.83 -11.26
CA ALA A 268 7.97 -12.05 -12.05
C ALA A 268 8.60 -11.33 -13.25
N GLY A 269 9.93 -11.16 -13.26
CA GLY A 269 10.65 -10.40 -14.28
C GLY A 269 10.77 -8.90 -13.95
N ILE A 270 11.83 -8.28 -14.47
CA ILE A 270 12.19 -6.87 -14.19
C ILE A 270 11.11 -5.85 -14.58
N ASP A 271 10.20 -6.22 -15.49
CA ASP A 271 9.12 -5.36 -15.96
C ASP A 271 7.89 -5.34 -15.02
N HIS A 272 7.95 -6.09 -13.92
CA HIS A 272 6.81 -6.33 -13.02
C HIS A 272 7.12 -6.05 -11.55
N VAL A 273 8.23 -5.38 -11.26
CA VAL A 273 8.68 -5.06 -9.90
C VAL A 273 8.95 -3.57 -9.74
N GLY A 274 8.58 -3.00 -8.60
CA GLY A 274 8.91 -1.64 -8.19
C GLY A 274 9.07 -1.49 -6.68
N ILE A 275 8.88 -0.28 -6.15
CA ILE A 275 9.07 0.10 -4.74
C ILE A 275 7.81 0.78 -4.19
N GLY A 276 7.30 0.28 -3.07
CA GLY A 276 6.12 0.80 -2.36
C GLY A 276 6.44 0.99 -0.89
N THR A 277 6.97 2.15 -0.50
CA THR A 277 7.67 2.31 0.79
C THR A 277 6.83 2.07 2.04
N ASP A 278 5.53 2.40 2.00
CA ASP A 278 4.66 2.48 3.17
C ASP A 278 5.14 3.47 4.25
N PHE A 279 5.93 4.49 3.87
CA PHE A 279 6.28 5.60 4.77
C PHE A 279 5.02 6.27 5.32
N ASP A 280 5.08 6.71 6.58
CA ASP A 280 3.95 7.21 7.38
C ASP A 280 2.80 6.20 7.61
N GLY A 281 2.87 5.00 7.02
CA GLY A 281 1.94 3.87 7.21
C GLY A 281 2.49 2.74 8.09
N GLY A 282 3.81 2.74 8.35
CA GLY A 282 4.51 1.74 9.16
C GLY A 282 5.79 1.20 8.49
N GLY A 283 6.02 1.56 7.23
CA GLY A 283 7.27 1.33 6.50
C GLY A 283 8.40 2.22 7.01
N GLY A 284 9.61 1.88 6.57
CA GLY A 284 10.86 2.33 7.13
C GLY A 284 11.69 1.14 7.60
N ILE A 285 12.94 1.09 7.16
CA ILE A 285 13.94 0.09 7.58
C ILE A 285 15.31 0.76 7.71
N ARG A 286 16.22 0.12 8.42
CA ARG A 286 17.59 0.63 8.56
C ARG A 286 18.27 0.79 7.19
N GLY A 287 18.65 2.01 6.85
CA GLY A 287 19.26 2.38 5.57
C GLY A 287 18.27 2.75 4.46
N PHE A 288 16.96 2.69 4.73
CA PHE A 288 15.91 3.29 3.91
C PHE A 288 14.70 3.65 4.81
N ASN A 289 14.94 4.50 5.81
CA ASN A 289 13.99 4.80 6.87
C ASN A 289 12.99 5.91 6.49
N ASP A 290 13.39 6.80 5.59
CA ASP A 290 12.53 7.85 5.03
C ASP A 290 12.97 8.23 3.61
N HIS A 291 12.28 9.21 3.01
CA HIS A 291 12.54 9.64 1.62
C HIS A 291 13.96 10.18 1.39
N SER A 292 14.61 10.77 2.41
CA SER A 292 15.97 11.31 2.28
C SER A 292 17.01 10.22 2.01
N GLU A 293 16.71 8.98 2.43
CA GLU A 293 17.58 7.81 2.25
C GLU A 293 17.32 7.05 0.93
N ALA A 294 16.41 7.51 0.07
CA ALA A 294 16.05 6.82 -1.17
C ALA A 294 17.25 6.53 -2.09
N LEU A 295 18.30 7.35 -2.06
CA LEU A 295 19.52 7.11 -2.82
C LEU A 295 20.22 5.81 -2.42
N ASN A 296 20.11 5.38 -1.17
CA ASN A 296 20.74 4.16 -0.67
C ASN A 296 20.23 2.91 -1.42
N VAL A 297 18.94 2.86 -1.74
CA VAL A 297 18.35 1.79 -2.57
C VAL A 297 18.98 1.77 -3.96
N THR A 298 19.13 2.93 -4.58
CA THR A 298 19.78 3.03 -5.90
C THR A 298 21.23 2.55 -5.85
N VAL A 299 21.97 2.95 -4.82
CA VAL A 299 23.36 2.52 -4.62
C VAL A 299 23.45 1.01 -4.40
N GLU A 300 22.57 0.41 -3.60
CA GLU A 300 22.55 -1.03 -3.39
C GLU A 300 22.17 -1.79 -4.68
N LEU A 301 21.20 -1.30 -5.47
CA LEU A 301 20.87 -1.89 -6.78
C LEU A 301 22.07 -1.82 -7.75
N LEU A 302 22.80 -0.70 -7.79
CA LEU A 302 24.02 -0.59 -8.61
C LEU A 302 25.09 -1.59 -8.17
N ARG A 303 25.30 -1.76 -6.86
CA ARG A 303 26.24 -2.76 -6.31
C ARG A 303 25.88 -4.20 -6.70
N ARG A 304 24.58 -4.49 -6.84
CA ARG A 304 24.08 -5.79 -7.29
C ARG A 304 24.06 -5.96 -8.82
N GLY A 305 24.55 -4.98 -9.57
CA GLY A 305 24.74 -5.05 -11.01
C GLY A 305 23.54 -4.62 -11.85
N TYR A 306 22.53 -3.97 -11.25
CA TYR A 306 21.42 -3.41 -12.03
C TYR A 306 21.89 -2.22 -12.88
N SER A 307 21.59 -2.25 -14.17
CA SER A 307 21.83 -1.12 -15.06
C SER A 307 20.92 0.06 -14.71
N GLY A 308 21.34 1.28 -15.05
CA GLY A 308 20.49 2.47 -14.89
C GLY A 308 19.13 2.37 -15.57
N LYS A 309 19.01 1.58 -16.68
CA LYS A 309 17.72 1.32 -17.33
C LYS A 309 16.81 0.44 -16.48
N GLN A 310 17.34 -0.59 -15.82
CA GLN A 310 16.58 -1.45 -14.91
C GLN A 310 16.19 -0.72 -13.63
N ILE A 311 17.10 0.11 -13.09
CA ILE A 311 16.81 0.93 -11.91
C ILE A 311 15.64 1.89 -12.18
N ARG A 312 15.55 2.50 -13.37
CA ARG A 312 14.38 3.31 -13.77
C ARG A 312 13.08 2.51 -13.83
N LYS A 313 13.14 1.24 -14.28
CA LYS A 313 11.99 0.30 -14.23
C LYS A 313 11.47 0.14 -12.81
N ILE A 314 12.36 -0.19 -11.88
CA ILE A 314 12.06 -0.40 -10.46
C ILE A 314 11.51 0.88 -9.82
N TRP A 315 12.10 2.04 -10.10
CA TRP A 315 11.68 3.31 -9.48
C TRP A 315 10.38 3.91 -10.00
N GLY A 316 9.75 3.34 -11.03
CA GLY A 316 8.40 3.76 -11.40
C GLY A 316 8.02 3.57 -12.87
N GLU A 317 8.96 3.34 -13.78
CA GLU A 317 8.60 3.15 -15.20
C GLU A 317 7.65 1.96 -15.39
N ASN A 318 7.79 0.90 -14.57
CA ASN A 318 6.87 -0.23 -14.58
C ASN A 318 5.45 0.16 -14.14
N LEU A 319 5.32 0.99 -13.09
CA LEU A 319 4.02 1.51 -12.66
C LEU A 319 3.39 2.40 -13.73
N LEU A 320 4.17 3.31 -14.33
CA LEU A 320 3.68 4.18 -15.40
C LEU A 320 3.26 3.40 -16.66
N ARG A 321 3.92 2.27 -16.95
CA ARG A 321 3.49 1.33 -17.99
C ARG A 321 2.14 0.70 -17.63
N VAL A 322 2.00 0.15 -16.43
CA VAL A 322 0.78 -0.51 -15.96
C VAL A 322 -0.39 0.46 -15.95
N TRP A 323 -0.20 1.66 -15.41
CA TRP A 323 -1.22 2.71 -15.39
C TRP A 323 -1.71 3.04 -16.82
N ARG A 324 -0.78 3.25 -17.78
CA ARG A 324 -1.17 3.49 -19.18
C ARG A 324 -1.96 2.32 -19.80
N GLN A 325 -1.61 1.09 -19.46
CA GLN A 325 -2.34 -0.09 -19.95
C GLN A 325 -3.74 -0.19 -19.34
N VAL A 326 -3.89 0.21 -18.08
CA VAL A 326 -5.18 0.27 -17.40
C VAL A 326 -6.08 1.36 -18.00
N GLU A 327 -5.55 2.55 -18.30
CA GLU A 327 -6.28 3.62 -18.99
C GLU A 327 -6.78 3.14 -20.37
N LYS A 328 -5.91 2.52 -21.18
CA LYS A 328 -6.27 1.94 -22.48
C LYS A 328 -7.32 0.83 -22.37
N ALA A 329 -7.25 0.01 -21.33
CA ALA A 329 -8.24 -1.03 -21.09
C ALA A 329 -9.62 -0.40 -20.79
N GLY A 330 -9.66 0.66 -19.99
CA GLY A 330 -10.87 1.43 -19.72
C GLY A 330 -11.46 2.07 -20.98
N GLU A 331 -10.64 2.70 -21.82
CA GLU A 331 -11.07 3.28 -23.11
C GLU A 331 -11.77 2.26 -24.01
N ARG A 332 -11.27 1.02 -24.05
CA ARG A 332 -11.86 -0.09 -24.85
C ARG A 332 -13.15 -0.65 -24.26
N LEU A 333 -13.35 -0.52 -22.96
CA LEU A 333 -14.49 -1.10 -22.23
C LEU A 333 -15.67 -0.12 -22.08
N ARG A 334 -15.50 1.14 -22.52
CA ARG A 334 -16.56 2.16 -22.58
C ARG A 334 -17.30 2.11 -23.91
#